data_AF-A0A530BE19-F1
#
_entry.id   AF-A0A530BE19-F1
#
_cell.length_a   1.000
_cell.length_b   1.000
_cell.length_c   1.000
_cell.angle_alpha   90.00
_cell.angle_beta   90.00
_cell.angle_gamma   90.00
#
_symmetry.space_group_name_H-M   'P 1'
#
loop_
_entity.id
_entity.type
_entity.pdbx_description
1 polymer ?
#
loop_
_entity_poly.entity_id
_entity_poly.type
_entity_poly.pdbx_seq_one_letter_code
_entity_poly.pdbx_strand_id
1 'polypeptide(L)' 'QRGEGKDAKRSSLPKGWTAESIDHEKALALLALPRDVGKHPETGKMISAGLGRYGPFVLHDGTYANLESIE' A
#
# COMPACT_ATOMS: atom_id res chain seq x y z
N GLN A 1 -1.77 -16.00 -13.02
CA GLN A 1 -2.49 -15.59 -11.79
C GLN A 1 -2.50 -16.78 -10.83
N ARG A 2 -1.79 -16.73 -9.70
CA ARG A 2 -1.85 -17.79 -8.67
C ARG A 2 -2.88 -17.36 -7.62
N GLY A 3 -4.14 -17.73 -7.84
CA GLY A 3 -5.25 -17.42 -6.94
C GLY A 3 -6.57 -17.34 -7.69
N GLU A 4 -7.38 -18.40 -7.58
CA GLU A 4 -8.79 -18.40 -7.95
C GLU A 4 -9.64 -18.12 -6.71
N GLY A 5 -10.72 -17.36 -6.87
CA GLY A 5 -11.66 -17.06 -5.79
C GLY A 5 -11.44 -15.73 -5.07
N LYS A 6 -12.34 -15.46 -4.12
CA LYS A 6 -12.45 -14.23 -3.31
C LYS A 6 -11.24 -13.95 -2.40
N ASP A 7 -10.43 -14.96 -2.15
CA ASP A 7 -9.28 -14.89 -1.22
C ASP A 7 -7.95 -14.54 -1.93
N ALA A 8 -7.99 -14.36 -3.26
CA ALA A 8 -6.82 -13.93 -4.01
C ALA A 8 -6.37 -12.53 -3.57
N LYS A 9 -5.10 -12.39 -3.19
CA LYS A 9 -4.52 -11.10 -2.82
C LYS A 9 -4.54 -10.16 -4.03
N ARG A 10 -5.16 -9.01 -3.86
CA ARG A 10 -5.35 -7.99 -4.90
C ARG A 10 -4.93 -6.64 -4.35
N SER A 11 -4.36 -5.83 -5.22
CA SER A 11 -4.11 -4.42 -4.96
C SER A 11 -4.59 -3.62 -6.17
N SER A 12 -5.13 -2.44 -5.90
CA SER A 12 -5.40 -1.46 -6.96
C SER A 12 -4.09 -0.84 -7.44
N LEU A 13 -4.11 -0.32 -8.67
CA LEU A 13 -3.03 0.53 -9.14
C LEU A 13 -3.20 1.95 -8.57
N PRO A 14 -2.10 2.61 -8.14
CA PRO A 14 -2.10 4.02 -7.79
C PRO A 14 -2.56 4.89 -8.96
N LYS A 15 -3.10 6.07 -8.65
CA LYS A 15 -3.53 7.02 -9.67
C LYS A 15 -2.32 7.48 -10.49
N GLY A 16 -2.39 7.33 -11.82
CA GLY A 16 -1.31 7.71 -12.74
C GLY A 16 -0.40 6.55 -13.16
N TRP A 17 -0.48 5.39 -12.50
CA TRP A 17 0.18 4.18 -12.97
C TRP A 17 -0.70 3.48 -14.02
N THR A 18 -0.10 3.06 -15.13
CA THR A 18 -0.77 2.25 -16.14
C THR A 18 -0.32 0.80 -16.03
N ALA A 19 -1.10 -0.13 -16.59
CA ALA A 19 -0.73 -1.54 -16.57
C ALA A 19 0.61 -1.80 -17.28
N GLU A 20 0.95 -1.01 -18.30
CA GLU A 20 2.23 -1.13 -19.00
C GLU A 20 3.43 -0.63 -18.19
N SER A 21 3.23 0.31 -17.25
CA SER A 21 4.32 0.87 -16.43
C SER A 21 4.70 -0.02 -15.22
N ILE A 22 3.99 -1.12 -15.01
CA ILE A 22 4.20 -2.04 -13.88
C ILE A 22 5.26 -3.08 -14.24
N ASP A 23 6.40 -3.01 -13.54
CA ASP A 23 7.39 -4.07 -13.54
C ASP A 23 7.08 -5.13 -12.47
N HIS A 24 7.85 -6.22 -12.48
CA HIS A 24 7.67 -7.33 -11.54
C HIS A 24 7.82 -6.89 -10.07
N GLU A 25 8.77 -6.01 -9.78
CA GLU A 25 9.06 -5.57 -8.42
C GLU A 25 7.94 -4.68 -7.87
N LYS A 26 7.45 -3.73 -8.67
CA LYS A 26 6.29 -2.89 -8.36
C LYS A 26 5.04 -3.73 -8.15
N ALA A 27 4.81 -4.75 -8.97
CA ALA A 27 3.68 -5.66 -8.79
C ALA A 27 3.76 -6.40 -7.45
N LEU A 28 4.94 -6.90 -7.07
CA LEU A 28 5.14 -7.55 -5.78
C LEU A 28 4.98 -6.57 -4.62
N ALA A 29 5.47 -5.34 -4.75
CA ALA A 29 5.33 -4.30 -3.74
C ALA A 29 3.86 -3.93 -3.50
N LEU A 30 3.07 -3.76 -4.56
CA LEU A 30 1.63 -3.50 -4.46
C LEU A 30 0.91 -4.67 -3.78
N LEU A 31 1.25 -5.90 -4.14
CA LEU A 31 0.70 -7.09 -3.49
C LEU A 31 1.18 -7.26 -2.05
N ALA A 32 2.26 -6.61 -1.61
CA ALA A 32 2.72 -6.69 -0.23
C ALA A 32 1.93 -5.79 0.72
N LEU A 33 1.17 -4.81 0.21
CA LEU A 33 0.40 -3.87 1.03
C LEU A 33 -0.75 -4.57 1.80
N PRO A 34 -1.17 -4.00 2.95
CA PRO A 34 -0.50 -2.90 3.68
C PRO A 34 0.81 -3.39 4.32
N ARG A 35 1.85 -2.54 4.28
CA ARG A 35 3.17 -2.85 4.83
C ARG A 35 3.40 -2.12 6.15
N ASP A 36 4.15 -2.74 7.05
CA ASP A 36 4.62 -2.08 8.26
C ASP A 36 5.82 -1.17 7.93
N VAL A 37 5.74 0.08 8.35
CA VAL A 37 6.82 1.07 8.21
C VAL A 37 7.76 1.00 9.42
N GLY A 38 7.20 0.79 10.61
CA GLY A 38 7.95 0.72 11.86
C GLY A 38 7.17 1.33 13.02
N LYS A 39 7.81 1.41 14.19
CA LYS A 39 7.20 2.07 15.37
C LYS A 39 7.41 3.57 15.30
N HIS A 40 6.38 4.33 15.62
CA HIS A 40 6.48 5.78 15.76
C HIS A 40 7.45 6.14 16.90
N PRO A 41 8.38 7.09 16.71
CA PRO A 41 9.43 7.40 17.70
C PRO A 41 8.88 7.86 19.05
N GLU A 42 7.80 8.64 19.05
CA GLU A 42 7.23 9.19 20.30
C GLU A 42 6.20 8.30 20.98
N THR A 43 5.36 7.60 20.20
CA THR A 43 4.23 6.83 20.76
C THR A 43 4.50 5.33 20.82
N GLY A 44 5.56 4.84 20.14
CA GLY A 44 5.91 3.42 20.06
C GLY A 44 4.91 2.55 19.28
N LYS A 45 3.79 3.12 18.82
CA LYS A 45 2.74 2.42 18.06
C LYS A 45 3.19 2.16 16.63
N MET A 46 2.71 1.06 16.04
CA MET A 46 3.05 0.70 14.67
C MET A 46 2.46 1.69 13.67
N ILE A 47 3.28 2.05 12.69
CA ILE A 47 2.93 2.81 11.50
C ILE A 47 2.80 1.81 10.36
N SER A 48 1.66 1.86 9.66
CA SER A 48 1.41 1.05 8.46
C SER A 48 1.21 1.94 7.25
N ALA A 49 1.65 1.48 6.07
CA ALA A 49 1.46 2.17 4.80
C ALA A 49 0.62 1.31 3.86
N GLY A 50 -0.28 1.94 3.11
CA GLY A 50 -1.23 1.25 2.25
C GLY A 50 -1.76 2.12 1.12
N LEU A 51 -2.65 1.52 0.33
CA LEU A 51 -3.35 2.22 -0.75
C LEU A 51 -4.85 2.25 -0.46
N GLY A 52 -5.42 3.45 -0.42
CA GLY A 52 -6.84 3.67 -0.13
C GLY A 52 -7.57 4.32 -1.31
N ARG A 53 -8.87 4.60 -1.12
CA ARG A 53 -9.74 5.22 -2.14
C ARG A 53 -9.23 6.57 -2.68
N TYR A 54 -8.42 7.28 -1.90
CA TYR A 54 -7.90 8.61 -2.25
C TYR A 54 -6.42 8.60 -2.65
N GLY A 55 -5.80 7.42 -2.75
CA GLY A 55 -4.37 7.30 -3.02
C GLY A 55 -3.61 6.66 -1.85
N PRO A 56 -2.26 6.72 -1.90
CA PRO A 56 -1.42 6.12 -0.89
C PRO A 56 -1.57 6.86 0.45
N PHE A 57 -1.45 6.12 1.55
CA PHE A 57 -1.58 6.68 2.88
C PHE A 57 -0.65 6.00 3.89
N VAL A 58 -0.43 6.71 4.99
CA VAL A 58 0.16 6.17 6.22
C VAL A 58 -0.90 6.20 7.32
N LEU A 59 -1.05 5.09 8.03
CA LEU A 59 -1.91 4.94 9.18
C LEU A 59 -1.06 4.81 10.45
N HIS A 60 -1.31 5.72 11.39
CA HIS A 60 -0.73 5.69 12.73
C HIS A 60 -1.83 6.02 13.74
N ASP A 61 -2.06 5.12 14.68
CA ASP A 61 -3.00 5.31 15.80
C ASP A 61 -4.41 5.80 15.43
N GLY A 62 -4.96 5.30 14.31
CA GLY A 62 -6.28 5.69 13.81
C GLY A 62 -6.28 6.97 12.97
N THR A 63 -5.15 7.68 12.90
CA THR A 63 -4.95 8.83 12.01
C THR A 63 -4.42 8.37 10.66
N TYR A 64 -5.08 8.83 9.59
CA TYR A 64 -4.66 8.62 8.21
C TYR A 64 -4.02 9.89 7.67
N ALA A 65 -2.80 9.77 7.14
CA ALA A 65 -2.12 10.82 6.39
C ALA A 65 -1.99 10.39 4.94
N ASN A 66 -2.52 11.19 4.02
CA ASN A 66 -2.41 10.96 2.58
C ASN A 66 -1.01 11.32 2.08
N LEU A 67 -0.50 10.52 1.15
CA LEU A 67 0.77 10.77 0.46
C LEU A 67 0.46 11.20 -0.99
N GLU A 68 1.33 12.04 -1.56
CA GLU A 68 1.19 12.50 -2.95
C GLU A 68 1.60 11.43 -3.97
N SER A 69 2.59 10.59 -3.64
CA SER A 69 3.09 9.53 -4.52
C SER A 69 3.45 8.26 -3.74
N ILE A 70 3.59 7.15 -4.47
CA ILE A 70 4.01 5.84 -3.96
C ILE A 70 5.51 5.55 -4.22
N GLU A 71 6.19 6.45 -4.95
CA GLU A 71 7.63 6.38 -5.21
C GLU A 71 8.48 6.74 -3.99
#